data_AF-A0A224YPC1-F1
#
_entry.id   AF-A0A224YPC1-F1
#
_cell.length_a   1.000
_cell.length_b   1.000
_cell.length_c   1.000
_cell.angle_alpha   90.00
_cell.angle_beta   90.00
_cell.angle_gamma   90.00
#
_symmetry.space_group_name_H-M   'P 1'
#
loop_
_entity.id
_entity.type
_entity.pdbx_description
1 polymer ?
#
loop_
_entity_poly.entity_id
_entity_poly.type
_entity_poly.pdbx_seq_one_letter_code
_entity_poly.pdbx_strand_id
1 'polypeptide(L)'
;MAELLLDPDIRIWVFLPIVVITFLIGIVRHYVSILISSTKKVELQQVQDSQALIRSRYLRENGKYIPKQSFLMRKNFFNNEETGYFKTQKRTPVMQNPMTDPSVMTDMLKGNLTNVLPMIVIGGWINWTFSGFVTTKVPFPLTLRFKPMLQRGIELMSLDASWVSSASWYFLNVFGLRSIYALVLGENNAADQTRVMQDQMSGAALAMPPDPKQAFKAEWEALEICEHQWAMKNVEEELLGNVAPSEKPSTSKKYD
;
A
#
# COMPACT_ATOMS: atom_id res chain seq x y z
N MET A 1 30.88 -4.15 -28.39
CA MET A 1 29.40 -4.21 -28.39
C MET A 1 28.98 -4.72 -29.76
N ALA A 2 28.57 -5.99 -29.87
CA ALA A 2 28.03 -6.48 -31.14
C ALA A 2 26.64 -5.86 -31.33
N GLU A 3 26.49 -5.03 -32.36
CA GLU A 3 25.18 -4.61 -32.83
C GLU A 3 24.60 -5.76 -33.65
N LEU A 4 23.56 -6.41 -33.13
CA LEU A 4 22.81 -7.38 -33.90
C LEU A 4 21.82 -6.62 -34.80
N LEU A 5 21.83 -6.95 -36.08
CA LEU A 5 20.77 -6.58 -37.00
C LEU A 5 19.60 -7.55 -36.78
N LEU A 6 18.50 -7.04 -36.25
CA LEU A 6 17.26 -7.78 -36.07
C LEU A 6 16.38 -7.63 -37.31
N ASP A 7 15.59 -8.66 -37.59
CA ASP A 7 14.56 -8.62 -38.63
C ASP A 7 13.52 -7.52 -38.30
N PRO A 8 13.27 -6.57 -39.21
CA PRO A 8 12.22 -5.55 -39.05
C PRO A 8 10.83 -6.13 -38.72
N ASP A 9 10.52 -7.34 -39.17
CA ASP A 9 9.21 -7.96 -38.95
C ASP A 9 8.96 -8.26 -37.46
N ILE A 10 10.00 -8.52 -36.67
CA ILE A 10 9.90 -8.72 -35.22
C ILE A 10 9.29 -7.48 -34.54
N ARG A 11 9.54 -6.28 -35.07
CA ARG A 11 8.99 -5.04 -34.53
C ARG A 11 7.46 -4.99 -34.67
N ILE A 12 6.95 -5.38 -35.83
CA ILE A 12 5.53 -5.25 -36.17
C ILE A 12 4.73 -6.43 -35.61
N TRP A 13 5.31 -7.63 -35.63
CA TRP A 13 4.60 -8.86 -35.28
C TRP A 13 4.77 -9.31 -33.83
N VAL A 14 5.79 -8.83 -33.12
CA VAL A 14 6.08 -9.25 -31.74
C VAL A 14 6.13 -8.07 -30.80
N PHE A 15 6.94 -7.06 -31.11
CA PHE A 15 7.15 -5.93 -30.19
C PHE A 15 5.86 -5.13 -29.95
N LEU A 16 5.22 -4.64 -31.03
CA LEU A 16 4.00 -3.83 -30.93
C LEU A 16 2.80 -4.63 -30.41
N PRO A 17 2.54 -5.87 -30.85
CA PRO A 17 1.43 -6.67 -30.35
C PRO A 17 1.53 -6.96 -28.85
N ILE A 18 2.74 -7.22 -28.32
CA ILE A 18 2.93 -7.41 -26.87
C ILE A 18 2.53 -6.14 -26.09
N VAL A 19 2.86 -4.95 -26.58
CA VAL A 19 2.46 -3.68 -25.94
C VAL A 19 0.93 -3.52 -25.96
N VAL A 20 0.28 -3.80 -27.09
CA VAL A 20 -1.18 -3.68 -27.21
C VAL A 20 -1.90 -4.71 -26.33
N ILE A 21 -1.45 -5.96 -26.34
CA ILE A 21 -2.02 -7.04 -25.52
C ILE A 21 -1.87 -6.72 -24.04
N THR A 22 -0.68 -6.29 -23.60
CA THR A 22 -0.45 -5.91 -22.20
C THR A 22 -1.37 -4.79 -21.76
N PHE A 23 -1.50 -3.74 -22.60
CA PHE A 23 -2.36 -2.60 -22.33
C PHE A 23 -3.84 -2.98 -22.22
N LEU A 24 -4.38 -3.70 -23.20
CA LEU A 24 -5.79 -4.10 -23.22
C LEU A 24 -6.12 -5.04 -22.06
N ILE A 25 -5.25 -6.00 -21.75
CA ILE A 25 -5.46 -6.90 -20.62
C ILE A 25 -5.42 -6.13 -19.30
N GLY A 26 -4.54 -5.13 -19.16
CA GLY A 26 -4.52 -4.24 -18.01
C GLY A 26 -5.88 -3.56 -17.77
N ILE A 27 -6.50 -3.05 -18.84
CA ILE A 27 -7.83 -2.43 -18.79
C ILE A 27 -8.92 -3.46 -18.43
N VAL A 28 -8.94 -4.61 -19.10
CA VAL A 28 -9.92 -5.67 -18.82
C VAL A 28 -9.81 -6.13 -17.37
N ARG A 29 -8.59 -6.33 -16.86
CA ARG A 29 -8.33 -6.68 -15.47
C ARG A 29 -8.89 -5.64 -14.50
N HIS A 30 -8.70 -4.36 -14.77
CA HIS A 30 -9.25 -3.29 -13.95
C HIS A 30 -10.77 -3.40 -13.81
N TYR A 31 -11.49 -3.55 -14.92
CA TYR A 31 -12.96 -3.68 -14.88
C TYR A 31 -13.42 -4.99 -14.24
N VAL A 32 -12.74 -6.11 -14.50
CA VAL A 32 -13.03 -7.39 -13.84
C VAL A 32 -12.81 -7.29 -12.33
N SER A 33 -11.76 -6.59 -11.89
CA SER A 33 -11.49 -6.36 -10.47
C SER A 33 -12.61 -5.54 -9.81
N ILE A 34 -13.11 -4.50 -10.47
CA ILE A 34 -14.26 -3.72 -9.98
C ILE A 34 -15.51 -4.61 -9.85
N LEU A 35 -15.77 -5.47 -10.85
CA LEU A 35 -16.92 -6.37 -10.84
C LEU A 35 -16.85 -7.46 -9.75
N ILE A 36 -15.65 -7.94 -9.44
CA ILE A 36 -15.43 -8.98 -8.42
C ILE A 36 -15.33 -8.37 -7.02
N SER A 37 -14.95 -7.09 -6.91
CA SER A 37 -14.83 -6.41 -5.63
C SER A 37 -16.18 -6.37 -4.92
N SER A 38 -16.26 -7.07 -3.80
CA SER A 38 -17.44 -7.11 -2.94
C SER A 38 -17.19 -6.29 -1.68
N THR A 39 -18.14 -5.45 -1.31
CA THR A 39 -18.13 -4.79 -0.01
C THR A 39 -18.38 -5.85 1.06
N LYS A 40 -17.33 -6.21 1.81
CA LYS A 40 -17.47 -7.09 2.97
C LYS A 40 -18.48 -6.49 3.94
N LYS A 41 -19.41 -7.30 4.44
CA LYS A 41 -20.33 -6.89 5.50
C LYS A 41 -19.50 -6.65 6.75
N VAL A 42 -19.34 -5.38 7.12
CA VAL A 42 -18.61 -5.00 8.33
C VAL A 42 -19.52 -5.25 9.53
N GLU A 43 -18.98 -5.86 10.57
CA GLU A 43 -19.70 -6.03 11.83
C GLU A 43 -19.89 -4.65 12.49
N LEU A 44 -21.12 -4.32 12.88
CA LEU A 44 -21.44 -3.03 13.51
C LEU A 44 -20.56 -2.74 14.73
N GLN A 45 -20.24 -3.78 15.49
CA GLN A 45 -19.39 -3.71 16.67
C GLN A 45 -17.95 -3.30 16.32
N GLN A 46 -17.39 -3.88 15.25
CA GLN A 46 -16.04 -3.53 14.77
C GLN A 46 -15.99 -2.08 14.26
N VAL A 47 -17.05 -1.63 13.56
CA VAL A 47 -17.16 -0.23 13.13
C VAL A 47 -17.20 0.70 14.33
N GLN A 48 -18.04 0.40 15.32
CA GLN A 48 -18.15 1.19 16.54
C GLN A 48 -16.80 1.35 17.25
N ASP A 49 -16.07 0.25 17.42
CA ASP A 49 -14.77 0.23 18.07
C ASP A 49 -13.71 1.02 17.27
N SER A 50 -13.72 0.90 15.93
CA SER A 50 -12.83 1.67 15.06
C SER A 50 -13.10 3.18 15.14
N GLN A 51 -14.37 3.58 15.17
CA GLN A 51 -14.77 4.99 15.27
C GLN A 51 -14.47 5.56 16.65
N ALA A 52 -14.59 4.76 17.71
CA ALA A 52 -14.21 5.17 19.07
C ALA A 52 -12.70 5.45 19.16
N LEU A 53 -11.86 4.59 18.57
CA LEU A 53 -10.41 4.82 18.47
C LEU A 53 -10.06 6.08 17.67
N ILE A 54 -10.70 6.27 16.51
CA ILE A 54 -10.50 7.47 15.68
C ILE A 54 -10.90 8.73 16.45
N ARG A 55 -12.01 8.68 17.19
CA ARG A 55 -12.48 9.78 18.03
C ARG A 55 -11.48 10.12 19.14
N SER A 56 -10.88 9.12 19.79
CA SER A 56 -9.83 9.34 20.79
C SER A 56 -8.58 9.96 20.17
N ARG A 57 -8.17 9.49 18.99
CA ARG A 57 -7.04 10.07 18.26
C ARG A 57 -7.28 11.54 17.94
N TYR A 58 -8.47 11.89 17.45
CA TYR A 58 -8.84 13.29 17.22
C TYR A 58 -8.87 14.12 18.50
N LEU A 59 -9.30 13.55 19.62
CA LEU A 59 -9.24 14.23 20.91
C LEU A 59 -7.78 14.51 21.31
N ARG A 60 -6.86 13.59 21.08
CA ARG A 60 -5.44 13.74 21.38
C ARG A 60 -4.74 14.76 20.47
N GLU A 61 -5.02 14.71 19.17
CA GLU A 61 -4.35 15.57 18.16
C GLU A 61 -4.97 16.99 18.11
N ASN A 62 -6.29 17.08 18.18
CA ASN A 62 -7.06 18.32 17.98
C ASN A 62 -7.78 18.80 19.25
N GLY A 63 -7.55 18.19 20.41
CA GLY A 63 -8.15 18.58 21.69
C GLY A 63 -7.74 19.99 22.18
N LYS A 64 -6.74 20.61 21.56
CA LYS A 64 -6.27 21.97 21.86
C LYS A 64 -7.26 23.10 21.54
N TYR A 65 -8.28 22.82 20.71
CA TYR A 65 -9.29 23.80 20.31
C TYR A 65 -10.58 23.77 21.16
N ILE A 66 -10.76 22.79 22.06
CA ILE A 66 -11.92 22.70 22.95
C ILE A 66 -11.57 23.09 24.40
N PRO A 67 -12.47 23.74 25.16
CA PRO A 67 -12.13 24.25 26.49
C PRO A 67 -11.53 23.19 27.39
N LYS A 68 -10.60 23.56 28.28
CA LYS A 68 -9.90 22.62 29.18
C LYS A 68 -10.87 21.67 29.91
N GLN A 69 -11.97 22.21 30.43
CA GLN A 69 -13.00 21.43 31.11
C GLN A 69 -13.63 20.37 30.20
N SER A 70 -13.93 20.77 28.96
CA SER A 70 -14.50 19.91 27.92
C SER A 70 -13.53 18.82 27.45
N PHE A 71 -12.23 19.12 27.41
CA PHE A 71 -11.19 18.13 27.13
C PHE A 71 -11.08 17.12 28.28
N LEU A 72 -10.98 17.59 29.53
CA LEU A 72 -10.85 16.73 30.71
C LEU A 72 -12.05 15.81 30.89
N MET A 73 -13.27 16.30 30.66
CA MET A 73 -14.48 15.48 30.70
C MET A 73 -14.44 14.33 29.67
N ARG A 74 -13.98 14.61 28.44
CA ARG A 74 -13.85 13.61 27.38
C ARG A 74 -12.69 12.64 27.64
N LYS A 75 -11.56 13.13 28.16
CA LYS A 75 -10.44 12.30 28.62
C LYS A 75 -10.90 11.34 29.71
N ASN A 76 -11.65 11.84 30.70
CA ASN A 76 -12.21 11.01 31.76
C ASN A 76 -13.16 9.93 31.20
N PHE A 77 -14.05 10.26 30.25
CA PHE A 77 -14.93 9.28 29.61
C PHE A 77 -14.17 8.10 28.96
N PHE A 78 -13.00 8.34 28.38
CA PHE A 78 -12.19 7.29 27.76
C PHE A 78 -11.28 6.56 28.77
N ASN A 79 -10.63 7.30 29.68
CA ASN A 79 -9.54 6.81 30.52
C ASN A 79 -9.92 6.43 31.96
N ASN A 80 -11.14 6.72 32.41
CA ASN A 80 -11.58 6.38 33.77
C ASN A 80 -11.33 4.89 34.08
N GLU A 81 -10.79 4.62 35.28
CA GLU A 81 -10.39 3.28 35.68
C GLU A 81 -11.57 2.30 35.79
N GLU A 82 -12.73 2.79 36.22
CA GLU A 82 -13.93 1.98 36.49
C GLU A 82 -14.96 2.07 35.35
N THR A 83 -15.12 3.25 34.75
CA THR A 83 -16.19 3.52 33.75
C THR A 83 -15.67 3.83 32.35
N GLY A 84 -14.34 3.88 32.17
CA GLY A 84 -13.73 4.30 30.91
C GLY A 84 -14.06 3.33 29.77
N TYR A 85 -14.37 3.87 28.59
CA TYR A 85 -14.72 3.07 27.41
C TYR A 85 -13.65 2.02 27.08
N PHE A 86 -12.37 2.34 27.22
CA PHE A 86 -11.25 1.45 26.88
C PHE A 86 -10.99 0.33 27.90
N LYS A 87 -11.45 0.49 29.15
CA LYS A 87 -11.30 -0.53 30.21
C LYS A 87 -12.55 -1.39 30.40
N THR A 88 -13.74 -0.80 30.26
CA THR A 88 -15.02 -1.50 30.45
C THR A 88 -15.35 -2.46 29.32
N GLN A 89 -14.95 -2.14 28.09
CA GLN A 89 -15.18 -3.01 26.93
C GLN A 89 -14.17 -4.14 26.86
N LYS A 90 -14.39 -5.19 27.65
CA LYS A 90 -13.70 -6.47 27.50
C LYS A 90 -14.26 -7.19 26.26
N ARG A 91 -13.73 -6.85 25.09
CA ARG A 91 -13.97 -7.64 23.88
C ARG A 91 -13.19 -8.96 24.00
N THR A 92 -13.82 -10.07 23.64
CA THR A 92 -13.10 -11.32 23.43
C THR A 92 -11.98 -11.02 22.45
N PRO A 93 -10.70 -11.26 22.79
CA PRO A 93 -9.65 -11.08 21.83
C PRO A 93 -10.02 -12.00 20.67
N VAL A 94 -10.32 -11.39 19.52
CA VAL A 94 -10.25 -12.15 18.29
C VAL A 94 -8.75 -12.36 18.14
N MET A 95 -8.24 -13.42 18.78
CA MET A 95 -6.91 -13.93 18.50
C MET A 95 -6.97 -14.36 17.03
N GLN A 96 -6.85 -13.38 16.14
CA GLN A 96 -6.43 -13.56 14.76
C GLN A 96 -4.94 -13.87 14.84
N ASN A 97 -4.63 -15.03 15.42
CA ASN A 97 -3.46 -15.74 14.97
C ASN A 97 -3.77 -16.07 13.51
N PRO A 98 -2.97 -15.60 12.54
CA PRO A 98 -3.19 -15.90 11.12
C PRO A 98 -3.06 -17.41 10.81
N MET A 99 -2.72 -18.22 11.81
CA MET A 99 -2.65 -19.68 11.75
C MET A 99 -3.93 -20.40 12.23
N THR A 100 -4.85 -19.72 12.92
CA THR A 100 -6.06 -20.35 13.48
C THR A 100 -7.31 -20.12 12.66
N ASP A 101 -7.32 -19.12 11.77
CA ASP A 101 -8.46 -18.86 10.89
C ASP A 101 -8.03 -18.90 9.41
N PRO A 102 -8.10 -20.08 8.77
CA PRO A 102 -7.73 -20.27 7.36
C PRO A 102 -8.48 -19.34 6.40
N SER A 103 -9.63 -18.79 6.80
CA SER A 103 -10.48 -17.95 5.98
C SER A 103 -9.89 -16.55 5.71
N VAL A 104 -9.28 -15.91 6.71
CA VAL A 104 -8.71 -14.55 6.60
C VAL A 104 -7.40 -14.55 5.82
N MET A 105 -6.55 -15.56 6.06
CA MET A 105 -5.34 -15.78 5.25
C MET A 105 -5.70 -16.13 3.81
N THR A 106 -6.74 -16.96 3.60
CA THR A 106 -7.22 -17.29 2.25
C THR A 106 -7.74 -16.05 1.54
N ASP A 107 -8.46 -15.14 2.20
CA ASP A 107 -8.94 -13.91 1.58
C ASP A 107 -7.80 -12.97 1.14
N MET A 108 -6.76 -12.83 1.97
CA MET A 108 -5.58 -12.04 1.64
C MET A 108 -4.76 -12.67 0.51
N LEU A 109 -4.54 -13.99 0.58
CA LEU A 109 -3.85 -14.75 -0.46
C LEU A 109 -4.66 -14.77 -1.76
N LYS A 110 -5.97 -14.90 -1.70
CA LYS A 110 -6.87 -14.86 -2.86
C LYS A 110 -6.83 -13.49 -3.52
N GLY A 111 -6.80 -12.40 -2.74
CA GLY A 111 -6.58 -11.05 -3.27
C GLY A 111 -5.24 -10.91 -4.00
N ASN A 112 -4.15 -11.40 -3.41
CA ASN A 112 -2.83 -11.32 -4.06
C ASN A 112 -2.70 -12.28 -5.26
N LEU A 113 -3.22 -13.50 -5.16
CA LEU A 113 -3.16 -14.52 -6.20
C LEU A 113 -4.02 -14.14 -7.40
N THR A 114 -5.23 -13.63 -7.20
CA THR A 114 -6.08 -13.15 -8.31
C THR A 114 -5.45 -11.97 -9.07
N ASN A 115 -4.53 -11.24 -8.43
CA ASN A 115 -3.80 -10.14 -9.03
C ASN A 115 -2.51 -10.57 -9.75
N VAL A 116 -1.75 -11.51 -9.19
CA VAL A 116 -0.46 -11.97 -9.75
C VAL A 116 -0.62 -13.09 -10.77
N LEU A 117 -1.62 -13.96 -10.59
CA LEU A 117 -1.83 -15.13 -11.45
C LEU A 117 -2.03 -14.76 -12.92
N PRO A 118 -2.88 -13.77 -13.29
CA PRO A 118 -3.05 -13.40 -14.69
C PRO A 118 -1.73 -12.95 -15.32
N MET A 119 -0.92 -12.19 -14.59
CA MET A 119 0.37 -11.69 -15.07
C MET A 119 1.34 -12.83 -15.39
N ILE A 120 1.41 -13.85 -14.54
CA ILE A 120 2.27 -15.03 -14.73
C ILE A 120 1.76 -15.89 -15.88
N VAL A 121 0.45 -16.14 -15.95
CA VAL A 121 -0.16 -16.98 -17.01
C VAL A 121 0.11 -16.38 -18.39
N ILE A 122 -0.08 -15.06 -18.55
CA ILE A 122 0.15 -14.37 -19.82
C ILE A 122 1.65 -14.33 -20.15
N GLY A 123 2.52 -14.08 -19.15
CA GLY A 123 3.97 -14.12 -19.36
C GLY A 123 4.46 -15.52 -19.77
N GLY A 124 3.85 -16.57 -19.23
CA GLY A 124 4.07 -17.96 -19.64
C GLY A 124 3.62 -18.23 -21.06
N TRP A 125 2.43 -17.75 -21.43
CA TRP A 125 1.87 -17.87 -22.79
C TRP A 125 2.74 -17.13 -23.83
N ILE A 126 3.14 -15.88 -23.55
CA ILE A 126 4.05 -15.12 -24.42
C ILE A 126 5.39 -15.83 -24.58
N ASN A 127 5.94 -16.36 -23.48
CA ASN A 127 7.18 -17.12 -23.55
C ASN A 127 7.04 -18.40 -24.37
N TRP A 128 5.87 -19.04 -24.41
CA TRP A 128 5.65 -20.22 -25.22
C TRP A 128 5.46 -19.86 -26.70
N THR A 129 4.64 -18.86 -27.01
CA THR A 129 4.32 -18.43 -28.38
C THR A 129 5.47 -17.69 -29.08
N PHE A 130 6.23 -16.88 -28.34
CA PHE A 130 7.30 -16.03 -28.88
C PHE A 130 8.67 -16.42 -28.31
N SER A 131 9.01 -17.72 -28.32
CA SER A 131 10.33 -18.22 -27.91
C SER A 131 11.32 -18.31 -29.08
N GLY A 132 12.62 -18.42 -28.78
CA GLY A 132 13.65 -18.75 -29.77
C GLY A 132 14.34 -17.56 -30.44
N PHE A 133 13.97 -16.32 -30.12
CA PHE A 133 14.57 -15.13 -30.72
C PHE A 133 14.70 -13.96 -29.73
N VAL A 134 15.54 -13.00 -30.09
CA VAL A 134 15.77 -11.76 -29.34
C VAL A 134 14.75 -10.71 -29.78
N THR A 135 14.11 -10.02 -28.83
CA THR A 135 13.07 -9.02 -29.16
C THR A 135 13.62 -7.61 -29.26
N THR A 136 14.37 -7.15 -28.25
CA THR A 136 14.90 -5.79 -28.22
C THR A 136 16.17 -5.70 -27.36
N LYS A 137 16.86 -4.56 -27.48
CA LYS A 137 18.00 -4.20 -26.64
C LYS A 137 17.60 -3.08 -25.69
N VAL A 138 17.86 -3.28 -24.42
CA VAL A 138 17.63 -2.28 -23.38
C VAL A 138 18.81 -1.28 -23.38
N PRO A 139 18.58 0.05 -23.23
CA PRO A 139 19.62 1.08 -23.38
C PRO A 139 20.53 1.23 -22.16
N PHE A 140 20.42 0.37 -21.16
CA PHE A 140 21.24 0.40 -19.94
C PHE A 140 21.85 -0.98 -19.67
N PRO A 141 23.08 -1.03 -19.12
CA PRO A 141 23.78 -2.28 -18.84
C PRO A 141 23.08 -3.06 -17.73
N LEU A 142 22.88 -4.36 -17.95
CA LEU A 142 22.25 -5.27 -17.00
C LEU A 142 23.29 -6.26 -16.45
N THR A 143 23.13 -6.67 -15.18
CA THR A 143 24.06 -7.62 -14.57
C THR A 143 23.87 -9.03 -15.12
N LEU A 144 24.96 -9.77 -15.26
CA LEU A 144 24.96 -11.13 -15.84
C LEU A 144 24.08 -12.13 -15.07
N ARG A 145 23.83 -11.87 -13.78
CA ARG A 145 22.98 -12.73 -12.93
C ARG A 145 21.51 -12.74 -13.37
N PHE A 146 21.04 -11.68 -14.02
CA PHE A 146 19.68 -11.62 -14.57
C PHE A 146 19.55 -12.30 -15.95
N LYS A 147 20.68 -12.68 -16.59
CA LYS A 147 20.69 -13.24 -17.94
C LYS A 147 19.79 -14.48 -18.10
N PRO A 148 19.81 -15.50 -17.22
CA PRO A 148 18.92 -16.67 -17.38
C PRO A 148 17.43 -16.32 -17.32
N MET A 149 17.07 -15.25 -16.59
CA MET A 149 15.71 -14.75 -16.50
C MET A 149 15.34 -13.94 -17.75
N LEU A 150 16.24 -13.06 -18.19
CA LEU A 150 15.98 -12.10 -19.25
C LEU A 150 16.03 -12.71 -20.66
N GLN A 151 16.78 -13.79 -20.83
CA GLN A 151 17.01 -14.48 -22.10
C GLN A 151 16.40 -15.88 -22.11
N ARG A 152 15.32 -16.07 -21.35
CA ARG A 152 14.61 -17.34 -21.35
C ARG A 152 14.16 -17.68 -22.77
N GLY A 153 14.55 -18.87 -23.25
CA GLY A 153 14.29 -19.33 -24.62
C GLY A 153 15.34 -18.92 -25.66
N ILE A 154 16.52 -18.45 -25.24
CA ILE A 154 17.64 -18.13 -26.12
C ILE A 154 18.88 -18.90 -25.65
N GLU A 155 19.50 -19.70 -26.51
CA GLU A 155 20.61 -20.61 -26.15
C GLU A 155 22.02 -19.98 -26.30
N LEU A 156 22.11 -18.67 -26.47
CA LEU A 156 23.38 -17.96 -26.72
C LEU A 156 24.07 -17.49 -25.42
N MET A 157 24.97 -18.31 -24.89
CA MET A 157 25.71 -18.02 -23.65
C MET A 157 26.69 -16.84 -23.75
N SER A 158 27.09 -16.41 -24.95
CA SER A 158 28.00 -15.27 -25.16
C SER A 158 27.28 -13.93 -25.35
N LEU A 159 25.94 -13.94 -25.50
CA LEU A 159 25.16 -12.72 -25.75
C LEU A 159 25.17 -11.78 -24.53
N ASP A 160 25.24 -10.47 -24.76
CA ASP A 160 25.15 -9.50 -23.66
C ASP A 160 23.76 -9.52 -23.00
N ALA A 161 23.69 -9.30 -21.69
CA ALA A 161 22.45 -9.34 -20.89
C ALA A 161 21.46 -8.21 -21.25
N SER A 162 21.93 -7.18 -21.96
CA SER A 162 21.13 -6.07 -22.48
C SER A 162 20.12 -6.50 -23.56
N TRP A 163 20.36 -7.64 -24.22
CA TRP A 163 19.44 -8.21 -25.19
C TRP A 163 18.40 -9.08 -24.48
N VAL A 164 17.13 -8.77 -24.69
CA VAL A 164 16.02 -9.36 -23.93
C VAL A 164 15.08 -10.18 -24.82
N SER A 165 14.52 -11.24 -24.25
CA SER A 165 13.47 -12.05 -24.87
C SER A 165 12.10 -11.37 -24.82
N SER A 166 11.14 -11.95 -25.52
CA SER A 166 9.74 -11.49 -25.58
C SER A 166 9.06 -11.47 -24.21
N ALA A 167 9.35 -12.47 -23.36
CA ALA A 167 8.82 -12.56 -22.00
C ALA A 167 9.32 -11.40 -21.12
N SER A 168 10.60 -11.05 -21.26
CA SER A 168 11.20 -9.93 -20.54
C SER A 168 10.65 -8.58 -21.01
N TRP A 169 10.43 -8.44 -22.32
CA TRP A 169 9.73 -7.29 -22.88
C TRP A 169 8.30 -7.15 -22.33
N TYR A 170 7.56 -8.26 -22.22
CA TYR A 170 6.25 -8.28 -21.56
C TYR A 170 6.32 -7.79 -20.11
N PHE A 171 7.24 -8.34 -19.30
CA PHE A 171 7.38 -7.92 -17.90
C PHE A 171 7.74 -6.44 -17.78
N LEU A 172 8.61 -5.93 -18.67
CA LEU A 172 8.94 -4.50 -18.73
C LEU A 172 7.67 -3.67 -18.99
N ASN A 173 6.82 -4.07 -19.95
CA ASN A 173 5.56 -3.38 -20.22
C ASN A 173 4.59 -3.45 -19.04
N VAL A 174 4.47 -4.60 -18.36
CA VAL A 174 3.57 -4.70 -17.20
C VAL A 174 3.97 -3.72 -16.10
N PHE A 175 5.27 -3.56 -15.83
CA PHE A 175 5.75 -2.59 -14.83
C PHE A 175 5.72 -1.14 -15.33
N GLY A 176 6.02 -0.90 -16.61
CA GLY A 176 6.10 0.44 -17.20
C GLY A 176 4.74 1.07 -17.53
N LEU A 177 3.75 0.28 -17.92
CA LEU A 177 2.41 0.77 -18.29
C LEU A 177 1.57 1.20 -17.07
N ARG A 178 2.04 0.93 -15.85
CA ARG A 178 1.37 1.31 -14.59
C ARG A 178 0.95 2.77 -14.55
N SER A 179 1.88 3.68 -14.78
CA SER A 179 1.61 5.13 -14.75
C SER A 179 0.66 5.55 -15.87
N ILE A 180 0.70 4.86 -17.01
CA ILE A 180 -0.20 5.11 -18.13
C ILE A 180 -1.63 4.65 -17.76
N TYR A 181 -1.79 3.51 -17.07
CA TYR A 181 -3.09 3.10 -16.56
C TYR A 181 -3.67 4.10 -15.56
N ALA A 182 -2.84 4.66 -14.67
CA ALA A 182 -3.30 5.70 -13.74
C ALA A 182 -3.76 6.98 -14.47
N LEU A 183 -3.10 7.36 -15.56
CA LEU A 183 -3.52 8.51 -16.39
C LEU A 183 -4.84 8.24 -17.14
N VAL A 184 -5.02 7.03 -17.68
CA VAL A 184 -6.20 6.68 -18.49
C VAL A 184 -7.42 6.35 -17.63
N LEU A 185 -7.22 5.67 -16.48
CA LEU A 185 -8.30 5.17 -15.62
C LEU A 185 -8.53 6.05 -14.37
N GLY A 186 -7.66 7.03 -14.11
CA GLY A 186 -7.73 7.91 -12.95
C GLY A 186 -7.22 7.30 -11.63
N GLU A 187 -7.35 8.05 -10.53
CA GLU A 187 -6.85 7.68 -9.18
C GLU A 187 -7.51 6.41 -8.60
N ASN A 188 -8.65 5.97 -9.15
CA ASN A 188 -9.33 4.74 -8.73
C ASN A 188 -8.84 3.50 -9.47
N ASN A 189 -7.59 3.48 -9.94
CA ASN A 189 -7.04 2.28 -10.57
C ASN A 189 -6.89 1.15 -9.53
N ALA A 190 -7.95 0.37 -9.33
CA ALA A 190 -8.00 -0.76 -8.42
C ALA A 190 -6.95 -1.85 -8.76
N ALA A 191 -6.45 -1.85 -10.00
CA ALA A 191 -5.39 -2.75 -10.45
C ALA A 191 -3.98 -2.27 -10.03
N ASP A 192 -3.84 -1.02 -9.58
CA ASP A 192 -2.54 -0.45 -9.23
C ASP A 192 -2.07 -0.82 -7.81
N GLN A 193 -1.74 -2.09 -7.61
CA GLN A 193 -1.39 -2.65 -6.30
C GLN A 193 0.09 -3.02 -6.14
N THR A 194 0.98 -2.58 -7.02
CA THR A 194 2.43 -2.70 -6.76
C THR A 194 2.84 -1.92 -5.50
N ARG A 195 2.04 -0.92 -5.08
CA ARG A 195 2.16 -0.29 -3.76
C ARG A 195 1.94 -1.29 -2.62
N VAL A 196 0.90 -2.13 -2.72
CA VAL A 196 0.60 -3.22 -1.78
C VAL A 196 1.70 -4.28 -1.81
N MET A 197 2.21 -4.64 -2.98
CA MET A 197 3.32 -5.60 -3.12
C MET A 197 4.64 -5.05 -2.56
N GLN A 198 4.92 -3.76 -2.74
CA GLN A 198 6.05 -3.06 -2.12
C GLN A 198 5.90 -2.98 -0.60
N ASP A 199 4.69 -2.72 -0.11
CA ASP A 199 4.36 -2.74 1.33
C ASP A 199 4.48 -4.15 1.93
N GLN A 200 4.25 -5.19 1.14
CA GLN A 200 4.42 -6.58 1.55
C GLN A 200 5.90 -7.01 1.55
N MET A 201 6.69 -6.55 0.58
CA MET A 201 8.15 -6.81 0.52
C MET A 201 8.95 -5.98 1.52
N SER A 202 8.47 -4.79 1.90
CA SER A 202 9.11 -3.92 2.89
C SER A 202 8.86 -4.34 4.34
N GLY A 203 8.12 -5.45 4.56
CA GLY A 203 7.76 -5.92 5.89
C GLY A 203 6.72 -5.04 6.61
N ALA A 204 6.22 -3.99 5.96
CA ALA A 204 5.21 -3.08 6.51
C ALA A 204 3.79 -3.70 6.54
N ALA A 205 3.56 -4.78 5.78
CA ALA A 205 2.28 -5.51 5.76
C ALA A 205 2.05 -6.46 6.95
N LEU A 206 2.90 -6.42 7.98
CA LEU A 206 2.60 -7.03 9.29
C LEU A 206 1.67 -6.16 10.15
N ALA A 207 1.12 -5.07 9.59
CA ALA A 207 -0.05 -4.40 10.14
C ALA A 207 -1.30 -5.27 9.95
N MET A 208 -1.32 -6.43 10.62
CA MET A 208 -2.56 -7.07 11.04
C MET A 208 -3.44 -6.00 11.67
N PRO A 209 -4.77 -6.04 11.47
CA PRO A 209 -5.67 -5.22 12.27
C PRO A 209 -5.25 -5.41 13.73
N PRO A 210 -4.81 -4.35 14.43
CA PRO A 210 -4.33 -4.52 15.79
C PRO A 210 -5.48 -5.14 16.58
N ASP A 211 -5.18 -6.17 17.37
CA ASP A 211 -6.16 -6.76 18.28
C ASP A 211 -6.85 -5.61 19.02
N PRO A 212 -8.20 -5.48 18.95
CA PRO A 212 -8.92 -4.36 19.55
C PRO A 212 -8.49 -4.10 20.99
N LYS A 213 -8.16 -5.16 21.74
CA LYS A 213 -7.67 -5.05 23.12
C LYS A 213 -6.31 -4.36 23.23
N GLN A 214 -5.38 -4.70 22.34
CA GLN A 214 -4.06 -4.05 22.31
C GLN A 214 -4.18 -2.61 21.81
N ALA A 215 -5.03 -2.36 20.80
CA ALA A 215 -5.32 -1.03 20.30
C ALA A 215 -5.93 -0.13 21.37
N PHE A 216 -6.92 -0.62 22.13
CA PHE A 216 -7.53 0.13 23.24
C PHE A 216 -6.55 0.41 24.37
N LYS A 217 -5.68 -0.56 24.73
CA LYS A 217 -4.66 -0.33 25.76
C LYS A 217 -3.64 0.72 25.31
N ALA A 218 -3.14 0.64 24.08
CA ALA A 218 -2.19 1.60 23.55
C ALA A 218 -2.79 3.02 23.47
N GLU A 219 -4.06 3.14 23.07
CA GLU A 219 -4.74 4.43 23.01
C GLU A 219 -5.04 4.99 24.41
N TRP A 220 -5.39 4.13 25.38
CA TRP A 220 -5.56 4.52 26.78
C TRP A 220 -4.26 5.11 27.36
N GLU A 221 -3.13 4.43 27.17
CA GLU A 221 -1.80 4.90 27.62
C GLU A 221 -1.41 6.21 26.93
N ALA A 222 -1.65 6.32 25.62
CA ALA A 222 -1.34 7.53 24.86
C ALA A 222 -2.21 8.73 25.27
N LEU A 223 -3.50 8.50 25.56
CA LEU A 223 -4.41 9.55 26.02
C LEU A 223 -4.12 9.97 27.47
N GLU A 224 -3.57 9.07 28.28
CA GLU A 224 -3.22 9.35 29.69
C GLU A 224 -2.09 10.37 29.77
N ILE A 225 -1.09 10.24 28.90
CA ILE A 225 0.06 11.16 28.80
C ILE A 225 -0.35 12.51 28.19
N CYS A 226 -1.48 12.58 27.48
CA CYS A 226 -1.89 13.80 26.79
C CYS A 226 -2.35 14.90 27.76
N GLU A 227 -1.72 16.06 27.66
CA GLU A 227 -2.09 17.28 28.38
C GLU A 227 -2.78 18.29 27.48
N HIS A 228 -3.72 19.05 28.06
CA HIS A 228 -4.45 20.07 27.34
C HIS A 228 -3.65 21.36 27.19
N GLN A 229 -3.19 21.63 25.97
CA GLN A 229 -2.61 22.92 25.58
C GLN A 229 -3.67 23.76 24.88
N TRP A 230 -4.23 24.76 25.57
CA TRP A 230 -5.25 25.65 24.98
C TRP A 230 -4.59 26.57 23.96
N ALA A 231 -4.93 26.38 22.68
CA ALA A 231 -4.36 27.17 21.59
C ALA A 231 -4.93 28.60 21.56
N MET A 232 -6.14 28.80 22.07
CA MET A 232 -6.87 30.09 22.01
C MET A 232 -6.68 30.92 23.30
N LYS A 233 -5.51 30.86 23.96
CA LYS A 233 -5.26 31.67 25.18
C LYS A 233 -5.04 33.15 24.87
N ASN A 234 -4.36 33.43 23.76
CA ASN A 234 -3.89 34.77 23.40
C ASN A 234 -4.50 35.22 22.07
N VAL A 235 -5.66 34.66 21.69
CA VAL A 235 -6.26 34.90 20.38
C VAL A 235 -6.77 36.35 20.26
N GLU A 236 -7.20 36.94 21.37
CA GLU A 236 -7.62 38.33 21.46
C GLU A 236 -6.44 39.28 21.23
N GLU A 237 -5.26 38.95 21.75
CA GLU A 237 -4.04 39.75 21.60
C GLU A 237 -3.45 39.61 20.18
N GLU A 238 -3.51 38.42 19.59
CA GLU A 238 -3.15 38.15 18.19
C GLU A 238 -4.08 38.89 17.22
N LEU A 239 -5.39 38.88 17.49
CA LEU A 239 -6.39 39.57 16.68
C LEU A 239 -6.23 41.10 16.73
N LEU A 240 -5.85 41.65 17.90
CA LEU A 240 -5.60 43.07 18.09
C LEU A 240 -4.20 43.50 17.62
N GLY A 241 -3.35 42.56 17.17
CA GLY A 241 -2.02 42.83 16.63
C GLY A 241 -0.97 43.26 17.68
N ASN A 242 -1.23 43.01 18.96
CA ASN A 242 -0.42 43.55 20.07
C ASN A 242 0.63 42.58 20.64
N VAL A 243 0.87 41.41 20.02
CA VAL A 243 1.88 40.44 20.49
C VAL A 243 2.83 39.98 19.37
N ALA A 244 4.13 40.12 19.68
CA ALA A 244 5.28 39.55 18.98
C ALA A 244 5.22 37.99 18.96
N PRO A 245 5.85 37.29 18.00
CA PRO A 245 5.64 35.87 17.75
C PRO A 245 5.87 35.01 19.00
N SER A 246 4.86 34.19 19.35
CA SER A 246 4.91 33.29 20.51
C SER A 246 6.14 32.38 20.47
N GLU A 247 6.91 32.34 21.56
CA GLU A 247 7.95 31.34 21.78
C GLU A 247 7.38 29.93 21.57
N LYS A 248 7.95 29.22 20.59
CA LYS A 248 7.67 27.79 20.41
C LYS A 248 8.12 27.05 21.68
N PRO A 249 7.35 26.07 22.18
CA PRO A 249 7.78 25.28 23.33
C PRO A 249 9.12 24.60 23.01
N SER A 250 10.13 24.87 23.85
CA SER A 250 11.45 24.29 23.75
C SER A 250 11.35 22.76 23.78
N THR A 251 11.65 22.11 22.67
CA THR A 251 11.92 20.67 22.64
C THR A 251 13.18 20.40 23.45
N SER A 252 13.04 20.08 24.72
CA SER A 252 14.14 19.52 25.51
C SER A 252 14.44 18.12 24.97
N LYS A 253 15.37 18.03 24.03
CA LYS A 253 16.09 16.78 23.75
C LYS A 253 16.92 16.46 25.00
N LYS A 254 16.42 15.56 25.86
CA LYS A 254 17.29 14.80 26.75
C LYS A 254 17.92 13.70 25.90
N TYR A 255 19.19 13.89 25.57
CA TYR A 255 20.09 12.78 25.32
C TYR A 255 20.49 12.23 26.69
N ASP A 256 20.18 10.96 26.93
CA ASP A 256 20.95 10.00 27.72
C ASP A 256 20.68 8.61 27.12
#